data_AF-A0A6M0LQU3-F1
#
_entry.id   AF-A0A6M0LQU3-F1
#
_cell.length_a   1.000
_cell.length_b   1.000
_cell.length_c   1.000
_cell.angle_alpha   90.00
_cell.angle_beta   90.00
_cell.angle_gamma   90.00
#
_symmetry.space_group_name_H-M   'P 1'
#
loop_
_entity.id
_entity.type
_entity.pdbx_description
1 polymer ?
#
loop_
_entity_poly.entity_id
_entity_poly.type
_entity_poly.pdbx_seq_one_letter_code
_entity_poly.pdbx_strand_id
1 'polypeptide(L)'
;MKGFVQAIQDGETGLVFRNSVFLPFHLELLSVWIGKEMSLLAVPDLLTDLCQGNGQIAVREGDHYTNIVFRKVSDLRKEIGGTKGHVILHAAEKDADIFQEENRHYIKIFLTDKHVIEFELVEDPFYL
;
A
#
# COMPACT_ATOMS: atom_id res chain seq x y z
N MET A 1 16.44 -0.16 11.48
CA MET A 1 15.78 0.36 10.26
C MET A 1 14.74 1.36 10.71
N LYS A 2 14.46 2.45 9.99
CA LYS A 2 13.34 3.32 10.35
C LYS A 2 12.04 2.57 10.06
N GLY A 3 11.07 2.66 10.97
CA GLY A 3 9.72 2.15 10.73
C GLY A 3 9.01 2.97 9.64
N PHE A 4 8.01 2.39 8.98
CA PHE A 4 7.27 3.10 7.95
C PHE A 4 6.58 4.36 8.49
N VAL A 5 6.16 4.39 9.75
CA VAL A 5 5.51 5.59 10.33
C VAL A 5 6.48 6.78 10.28
N GLN A 6 7.71 6.55 10.73
CA GLN A 6 8.75 7.58 10.68
C GLN A 6 9.15 7.92 9.24
N ALA A 7 9.30 6.91 8.36
CA ALA A 7 9.68 7.14 6.97
C ALA A 7 8.64 8.00 6.22
N ILE A 8 7.35 7.77 6.46
CA ILE A 8 6.27 8.58 5.88
C ILE A 8 6.29 10.00 6.45
N GLN A 9 6.49 10.15 7.78
CA GLN A 9 6.60 11.47 8.42
C GLN A 9 7.83 12.27 7.94
N ASP A 10 8.91 11.58 7.61
CA ASP A 10 10.13 12.17 7.04
C ASP A 10 9.96 12.55 5.55
N GLY A 11 8.83 12.22 4.92
CA GLY A 11 8.54 12.51 3.52
C GLY A 11 9.27 11.59 2.54
N GLU A 12 9.61 10.38 2.94
CA GLU A 12 10.21 9.40 2.03
C GLU A 12 9.22 9.00 0.92
N THR A 13 9.74 8.79 -0.30
CA THR A 13 8.93 8.43 -1.47
C THR A 13 9.26 7.03 -1.95
N GLY A 14 8.30 6.35 -2.54
CA GLY A 14 8.52 5.05 -3.17
C GLY A 14 8.63 5.14 -4.69
N LEU A 15 8.62 3.96 -5.32
CA LEU A 15 8.58 3.85 -6.77
C LEU A 15 7.50 2.89 -7.27
N VAL A 16 6.91 3.20 -8.42
CA VAL A 16 6.07 2.28 -9.19
C VAL A 16 6.74 1.90 -10.51
N PHE A 17 6.78 0.61 -10.80
CA PHE A 17 7.26 0.10 -12.07
C PHE A 17 6.42 -1.07 -12.54
N ARG A 18 5.75 -0.89 -13.69
CA ARG A 18 4.79 -1.86 -14.25
C ARG A 18 3.72 -2.22 -13.22
N ASN A 19 3.77 -3.43 -12.68
CA ASN A 19 2.85 -3.98 -11.71
C ASN A 19 3.48 -4.12 -10.31
N SER A 20 4.58 -3.43 -10.05
CA SER A 20 5.33 -3.49 -8.79
C SER A 20 5.36 -2.12 -8.12
N VAL A 21 5.23 -2.14 -6.80
CA VAL A 21 5.27 -0.97 -5.90
C VAL A 21 6.41 -1.19 -4.92
N PHE A 22 7.40 -0.31 -4.94
CA PHE A 22 8.57 -0.35 -4.09
C PHE A 22 8.43 0.69 -2.98
N LEU A 23 8.43 0.19 -1.75
CA LEU A 23 8.32 0.97 -0.52
C LEU A 23 9.71 1.08 0.11
N PRO A 24 10.15 2.28 0.53
CA PRO A 24 11.48 2.50 1.11
C PRO A 24 11.57 2.01 2.58
N PHE A 25 10.68 1.12 3.01
CA PHE A 25 10.58 0.60 4.36
C PHE A 25 10.03 -0.83 4.34
N HIS A 26 10.24 -1.54 5.45
CA HIS A 26 9.60 -2.83 5.71
C HIS A 26 8.28 -2.65 6.45
N LEU A 27 7.41 -3.64 6.31
CA LEU A 27 6.11 -3.71 6.95
C LEU A 27 5.63 -5.15 7.01
N GLU A 28 4.77 -5.45 7.98
CA GLU A 28 3.93 -6.64 7.97
C GLU A 28 2.61 -6.29 7.28
N LEU A 29 2.41 -6.80 6.07
CA LEU A 29 1.23 -6.51 5.27
C LEU A 29 0.06 -7.34 5.80
N LEU A 30 -1.12 -6.73 5.93
CA LEU A 30 -2.36 -7.41 6.34
C LEU A 30 -3.35 -7.48 5.18
N SER A 31 -3.57 -6.35 4.49
CA SER A 31 -4.47 -6.31 3.34
C SER A 31 -4.13 -5.17 2.38
N VAL A 32 -4.59 -5.33 1.14
CA VAL A 32 -4.39 -4.36 0.05
C VAL A 32 -5.73 -4.07 -0.62
N TRP A 33 -6.01 -2.79 -0.81
CA TRP A 33 -7.15 -2.31 -1.57
C TRP A 33 -6.71 -1.37 -2.69
N ILE A 34 -7.47 -1.33 -3.77
CA ILE A 34 -7.29 -0.38 -4.86
C ILE A 34 -8.53 0.49 -5.01
N GLY A 35 -8.31 1.80 -5.11
CA GLY A 35 -9.35 2.78 -5.39
C GLY A 35 -8.97 3.69 -6.55
N LYS A 36 -10.00 4.22 -7.21
CA LYS A 36 -9.91 5.43 -8.03
C LYS A 36 -10.63 6.54 -7.28
N GLU A 37 -10.20 7.79 -7.44
CA GLU A 37 -10.78 8.94 -6.76
C GLU A 37 -12.32 8.94 -6.79
N MET A 38 -12.86 9.34 -5.64
CA MET A 38 -14.19 9.03 -5.12
C MET A 38 -15.32 9.78 -5.85
N SER A 39 -16.33 9.04 -6.30
CA SER A 39 -17.69 9.47 -6.00
C SER A 39 -17.97 9.11 -4.55
N LEU A 40 -18.84 9.86 -3.85
CA LEU A 40 -19.27 9.65 -2.45
C LEU A 40 -19.82 8.24 -2.12
N LEU A 41 -19.78 7.31 -3.08
CA LEU A 41 -20.40 5.98 -3.04
C LEU A 41 -19.40 4.84 -3.33
N ALA A 42 -18.16 5.14 -3.72
CA ALA A 42 -17.22 4.12 -4.20
C ALA A 42 -16.22 3.72 -3.10
N VAL A 43 -16.46 2.56 -2.50
CA VAL A 43 -15.53 1.89 -1.57
C VAL A 43 -14.37 1.28 -2.37
N PRO A 44 -13.10 1.40 -1.92
CA PRO A 44 -11.97 0.74 -2.57
C PRO A 44 -12.17 -0.78 -2.69
N ASP A 45 -11.78 -1.35 -3.83
CA ASP A 45 -11.88 -2.80 -4.07
C ASP A 45 -10.80 -3.54 -3.26
N LEU A 46 -11.22 -4.48 -2.41
CA LEU A 46 -10.31 -5.37 -1.70
C LEU A 46 -9.63 -6.33 -2.69
N LEU A 47 -8.32 -6.18 -2.85
CA LEU A 47 -7.54 -7.09 -3.69
C LEU A 47 -7.08 -8.32 -2.94
N THR A 48 -6.65 -8.18 -1.69
CA THR A 48 -6.25 -9.32 -0.86
C THR A 48 -6.37 -8.99 0.61
N ASP A 49 -6.83 -9.99 1.36
CA ASP A 49 -6.72 -10.07 2.80
C ASP A 49 -5.82 -11.29 3.08
N LEU A 50 -4.68 -11.07 3.73
CA LEU A 50 -3.62 -12.07 3.85
C LEU A 50 -3.97 -13.24 4.77
N CYS A 51 -5.20 -13.30 5.29
CA CYS A 51 -5.79 -14.52 5.83
C CYS A 51 -6.04 -15.61 4.75
N GLN A 52 -6.14 -15.25 3.46
CA GLN A 52 -6.25 -16.23 2.37
C GLN A 52 -5.41 -15.81 1.15
N GLY A 53 -4.38 -16.61 0.84
CA GLY A 53 -3.46 -16.45 -0.29
C GLY A 53 -4.13 -16.55 -1.66
N ASN A 54 -4.86 -15.50 -2.04
CA ASN A 54 -5.66 -15.45 -3.27
C ASN A 54 -4.82 -15.32 -4.56
N GLY A 55 -3.49 -15.30 -4.43
CA GLY A 55 -2.53 -15.26 -5.54
C GLY A 55 -2.50 -13.94 -6.30
N GLN A 56 -3.18 -12.89 -5.85
CA GLN A 56 -3.24 -11.60 -6.54
C GLN A 56 -2.01 -10.73 -6.26
N ILE A 57 -1.43 -10.84 -5.07
CA ILE A 57 -0.28 -10.05 -4.62
C ILE A 57 0.87 -11.00 -4.26
N ALA A 58 2.11 -10.55 -4.49
CA ALA A 58 3.29 -11.12 -3.86
C ALA A 58 4.11 -10.03 -3.19
N VAL A 59 4.61 -10.33 -1.99
CA VAL A 59 5.51 -9.46 -1.26
C VAL A 59 6.92 -10.00 -1.35
N ARG A 60 7.90 -9.13 -1.60
CA ARG A 60 9.33 -9.43 -1.59
C ARG A 60 10.03 -8.39 -0.75
N GLU A 61 10.86 -8.83 0.17
CA GLU A 61 11.70 -7.96 0.98
C GLU A 61 13.13 -7.97 0.40
N GLY A 62 13.69 -6.78 0.20
CA GLY A 62 15.14 -6.60 -0.02
C GLY A 62 15.82 -6.11 1.26
N ASP A 63 17.06 -5.62 1.16
CA ASP A 63 17.81 -5.20 2.35
C ASP A 63 17.20 -3.98 3.07
N HIS A 64 16.56 -3.09 2.30
CA HIS A 64 16.03 -1.79 2.78
C HIS A 64 14.68 -1.41 2.16
N TYR A 65 13.98 -2.37 1.55
CA TYR A 65 12.74 -2.07 0.84
C TYR A 65 11.77 -3.25 0.86
N THR A 66 10.48 -2.94 0.79
CA THR A 66 9.42 -3.91 0.51
C THR A 66 8.88 -3.68 -0.90
N ASN A 67 8.82 -4.73 -1.70
CA ASN A 67 8.25 -4.72 -3.04
C ASN A 67 6.94 -5.52 -3.06
N ILE A 68 5.86 -4.85 -3.44
CA ILE A 68 4.53 -5.43 -3.62
C ILE A 68 4.27 -5.60 -5.12
N VAL A 69 4.12 -6.86 -5.56
CA VAL A 69 3.90 -7.24 -6.96
C VAL A 69 2.45 -7.66 -7.18
N PHE A 70 1.73 -6.91 -8.01
CA PHE A 70 0.34 -7.17 -8.40
C PHE A 70 0.31 -8.18 -9.56
N ARG A 71 0.12 -9.46 -9.27
CA ARG A 71 0.30 -10.57 -10.24
C ARG A 71 -0.74 -10.60 -11.36
N LYS A 72 -1.97 -10.16 -11.09
CA LYS A 72 -3.06 -10.13 -12.09
C LYS A 72 -3.13 -8.80 -12.86
N VAL A 73 -2.32 -7.83 -12.48
CA VAL A 73 -2.27 -6.51 -13.11
C VAL A 73 -1.00 -6.45 -13.95
N SER A 74 -1.12 -6.03 -15.22
CA SER A 74 0.06 -5.89 -16.10
C SER A 74 0.74 -4.52 -15.93
N ASP A 75 -0.04 -3.47 -15.71
CA ASP A 75 0.40 -2.10 -15.52
C ASP A 75 -0.49 -1.41 -14.49
N LEU A 76 0.04 -1.23 -13.28
CA LEU A 76 -0.70 -0.69 -12.14
C LEU A 76 -1.11 0.76 -12.38
N ARG A 77 -0.28 1.56 -13.08
CA ARG A 77 -0.59 2.96 -13.36
C ARG A 77 -1.80 3.09 -14.26
N LYS A 78 -1.94 2.19 -15.26
CA LYS A 78 -3.13 2.13 -16.10
C LYS A 78 -4.34 1.66 -15.31
N GLU A 79 -4.15 0.64 -14.47
CA GLU A 79 -5.22 0.05 -13.66
C GLU A 79 -5.88 1.10 -12.78
N ILE A 80 -5.08 1.90 -12.06
CA ILE A 80 -5.59 2.87 -11.10
C ILE A 80 -5.83 4.28 -11.70
N GLY A 81 -5.61 4.44 -13.01
CA GLY A 81 -5.98 5.69 -13.72
C GLY A 81 -5.00 6.85 -13.52
N GLY A 82 -3.70 6.57 -13.39
CA GLY A 82 -2.67 7.59 -13.21
C GLY A 82 -2.78 8.27 -11.84
N THR A 83 -2.73 9.61 -11.81
CA THR A 83 -2.75 10.40 -10.57
C THR A 83 -4.09 10.38 -9.84
N LYS A 84 -5.14 9.81 -10.45
CA LYS A 84 -6.48 9.70 -9.85
C LYS A 84 -6.64 8.42 -9.02
N GLY A 85 -5.66 7.52 -9.04
CA GLY A 85 -5.73 6.24 -8.34
C GLY A 85 -4.98 6.24 -7.04
N HIS A 86 -5.40 5.36 -6.14
CA HIS A 86 -4.66 5.07 -4.93
C HIS A 86 -4.69 3.59 -4.59
N VAL A 87 -3.68 3.15 -3.85
CA VAL A 87 -3.64 1.85 -3.18
C VAL A 87 -3.73 2.13 -1.69
N ILE A 88 -4.55 1.39 -0.96
CA ILE A 88 -4.52 1.40 0.49
C ILE A 88 -3.83 0.12 0.94
N LEU A 89 -2.87 0.24 1.83
CA LEU A 89 -2.28 -0.88 2.56
C LEU A 89 -2.78 -0.81 3.99
N HIS A 90 -3.12 -1.95 4.56
CA HIS A 90 -3.27 -2.10 5.99
C HIS A 90 -2.11 -2.96 6.44
N ALA A 91 -1.33 -2.41 7.35
CA ALA A 91 -0.05 -2.95 7.70
C ALA A 91 0.31 -2.60 9.15
N ALA A 92 1.20 -3.40 9.72
CA ALA A 92 1.87 -3.09 10.97
C ALA A 92 3.37 -2.94 10.73
N GLU A 93 4.05 -2.25 11.65
CA GLU A 93 5.51 -2.14 11.60
C GLU A 93 6.13 -3.54 11.61
N LYS A 94 7.33 -3.67 11.03
CA LYS A 94 8.02 -4.97 11.03
C LYS A 94 8.19 -5.48 12.46
N ASP A 95 7.87 -6.75 12.68
CA ASP A 95 7.91 -7.44 13.98
C ASP A 95 6.93 -6.92 15.06
N ALA A 96 6.03 -5.98 14.72
CA ALA A 96 4.99 -5.53 15.65
C ALA A 96 3.91 -6.61 15.86
N ASP A 97 3.30 -6.60 17.05
CA ASP A 97 2.14 -7.47 17.33
C ASP A 97 0.92 -6.96 16.55
N ILE A 98 0.61 -7.64 15.44
CA ILE A 98 -0.49 -7.30 14.53
C ILE A 98 -1.87 -7.45 15.19
N PHE A 99 -1.98 -8.16 16.32
CA PHE A 99 -3.24 -8.35 17.02
C PHE A 99 -3.62 -7.13 17.87
N GLN A 100 -2.66 -6.27 18.23
CA GLN A 100 -2.93 -4.98 18.87
C GLN A 100 -3.38 -3.96 17.83
N GLU A 101 -4.46 -3.23 18.12
CA GLU A 101 -5.07 -2.29 17.17
C GLU A 101 -4.20 -1.06 16.94
N GLU A 102 -3.55 -0.58 17.98
CA GLU A 102 -2.63 0.55 17.95
C GLU A 102 -1.42 0.36 17.04
N ASN A 103 -1.08 -0.90 16.72
CA ASN A 103 0.04 -1.24 15.83
C ASN A 103 -0.38 -1.34 14.36
N ARG A 104 -1.69 -1.29 14.08
CA ARG A 104 -2.22 -1.42 12.72
C ARG A 104 -2.50 -0.03 12.16
N HIS A 105 -1.98 0.20 10.95
CA HIS A 105 -2.09 1.47 10.27
C HIS A 105 -2.59 1.27 8.85
N TYR A 106 -3.32 2.28 8.36
CA TYR A 106 -3.67 2.39 6.96
C TYR A 106 -2.72 3.37 6.27
N ILE A 107 -2.08 2.90 5.21
CA ILE A 107 -1.16 3.68 4.39
C ILE A 107 -1.81 3.84 3.02
N LYS A 108 -2.15 5.08 2.68
CA LYS A 108 -2.59 5.44 1.33
C LYS A 108 -1.37 5.75 0.48
N ILE A 109 -1.30 5.10 -0.68
CA ILE A 109 -0.27 5.26 -1.68
C ILE A 109 -0.89 5.94 -2.90
N PHE A 110 -0.34 7.07 -3.32
CA PHE A 110 -0.82 7.80 -4.49
C PHE A 110 0.30 8.07 -5.48
N LEU A 111 -0.07 8.08 -6.77
CA LEU A 111 0.84 8.31 -7.88
C LEU A 111 1.02 9.81 -8.09
N THR A 112 2.22 10.34 -7.92
CA THR A 112 2.50 11.78 -8.12
C THR A 112 3.21 12.08 -9.43
N ASP A 113 4.11 11.19 -9.87
CA ASP A 113 4.80 11.32 -11.15
C ASP A 113 4.86 9.96 -11.89
N LYS A 114 5.63 9.88 -12.98
CA LYS A 114 5.74 8.74 -13.88
C LYS A 114 6.10 7.45 -13.13
N HIS A 115 6.97 7.55 -12.14
CA HIS A 115 7.47 6.42 -11.38
C HIS A 115 7.50 6.68 -9.87
N VAL A 116 7.12 7.86 -9.41
CA VAL A 116 7.16 8.23 -8.00
C VAL A 116 5.79 8.00 -7.37
N ILE A 117 5.80 7.44 -6.18
CA ILE A 117 4.63 7.33 -5.30
C ILE A 117 4.94 8.04 -3.98
N GLU A 118 3.90 8.60 -3.41
CA GLU A 118 3.92 9.21 -2.09
C GLU A 118 2.96 8.47 -1.15
N PHE A 119 3.12 8.73 0.14
CA PHE A 119 2.46 8.01 1.21
C PHE A 119 1.74 8.98 2.13
N GLU A 120 0.59 8.54 2.64
CA GLU A 120 -0.17 9.24 3.66
C GLU A 120 -0.68 8.20 4.65
N LEU A 121 -0.44 8.42 5.95
CA LEU A 121 -1.14 7.67 7.00
C LEU A 121 -2.57 8.20 7.08
N VAL A 122 -3.53 7.30 6.94
CA VAL A 122 -4.96 7.63 6.98
C VAL A 122 -5.63 6.92 8.14
N GLU A 123 -6.74 7.49 8.61
CA GLU A 123 -7.66 6.78 9.50
C GLU A 123 -8.28 5.59 8.78
N ASP A 124 -8.95 4.71 9.53
CA ASP A 124 -9.66 3.58 8.93
C ASP A 124 -10.65 4.08 7.87
N PRO A 125 -10.41 3.79 6.57
CA PRO A 125 -11.23 4.34 5.50
C PRO A 125 -12.62 3.70 5.44
N PHE A 126 -12.91 2.72 6.31
CA PHE A 126 -14.18 2.01 6.41
C PHE A 126 -14.96 2.36 7.69
N TYR A 127 -14.42 3.24 8.54
CA TYR A 127 -15.13 3.76 9.71
C TYR A 127 -16.16 4.82 9.28
N LEU A 128 -17.45 4.55 9.52
CA LEU A 128 -18.60 5.42 9.23
C LEU A 128 -19.03 6.22 10.47
#